data_AF-A0A4Y8SFR1-F1
#
_entry.id   AF-A0A4Y8SFR1-F1
#
_cell.length_a   1.000
_cell.length_b   1.000
_cell.length_c   1.000
_cell.angle_alpha   90.00
_cell.angle_beta   90.00
_cell.angle_gamma   90.00
#
_symmetry.space_group_name_H-M   'P 1'
#
loop_
_entity.id
_entity.type
_entity.pdbx_description
1 polymer ?
#
loop_
_entity_poly.entity_id
_entity_poly.type
_entity_poly.pdbx_seq_one_letter_code
_entity_poly.pdbx_strand_id
1 'polypeptide(L)'
;MAQYYSVSDFVTLVSGQKVMAKSTPEQQRNIYLWLKKQGFGQALLNKRNIFFQIKDGALLPSSVIAMRYAFLQFLESEAFINWPEGVSRHDLLEWFYNTSPPKRNEAFKASLFTELTGEQIHQYKMADDACYRHRWHIDQLVSQLNKWGFRKRIDEKSTFSKNAELYYKQIEKGQYLIFNHFNKELAGSADGFDCWLVPFRSESEIGRVMKPEAKDIRLSFQLDRDIELVSKYF
;
A
#
# COMPACT_ATOMS: atom_id res chain seq x y z
N MET A 1 -32.62 0.87 -8.92
CA MET A 1 -32.97 1.12 -10.35
C MET A 1 -31.86 0.53 -11.18
N ALA A 2 -32.16 -0.23 -12.23
CA ALA A 2 -31.12 -0.73 -13.13
C ALA A 2 -30.49 0.46 -13.87
N GLN A 3 -29.15 0.55 -13.85
CA GLN A 3 -28.43 1.54 -14.63
C GLN A 3 -28.24 0.99 -16.04
N TYR A 4 -28.74 1.70 -17.06
CA TYR A 4 -28.55 1.34 -18.46
C TYR A 4 -27.48 2.24 -19.09
N TYR A 5 -26.66 1.65 -19.95
CA TYR A 5 -25.60 2.36 -20.68
C TYR A 5 -25.87 2.31 -22.18
N SER A 6 -25.70 3.42 -22.89
CA SER A 6 -25.78 3.42 -24.36
C SER A 6 -24.42 3.01 -24.92
N VAL A 7 -24.38 2.10 -25.91
CA VAL A 7 -23.10 1.75 -26.58
C VAL A 7 -22.45 3.01 -27.18
N SER A 8 -23.30 3.90 -27.72
CA SER A 8 -22.90 5.17 -28.32
C SER A 8 -22.19 6.13 -27.35
N ASP A 9 -22.30 5.92 -26.04
CA ASP A 9 -21.61 6.74 -25.04
C ASP A 9 -20.10 6.49 -25.05
N PHE A 10 -19.65 5.33 -25.53
CA PHE A 10 -18.26 4.90 -25.47
C PHE A 10 -17.63 4.69 -26.86
N VAL A 11 -18.44 4.30 -27.84
CA VAL A 11 -17.98 4.03 -29.20
C VAL A 11 -19.12 4.18 -30.19
N THR A 12 -18.81 4.71 -31.37
CA THR A 12 -19.70 4.64 -32.52
C THR A 12 -19.33 3.42 -33.36
N LEU A 13 -20.28 2.48 -33.45
CA LEU A 13 -20.19 1.28 -34.29
C LEU A 13 -21.13 1.47 -35.49
N VAL A 14 -20.62 1.20 -36.70
CA VAL A 14 -21.41 1.30 -37.94
C VAL A 14 -21.39 -0.04 -38.65
N SER A 15 -22.58 -0.55 -38.94
CA SER A 15 -22.77 -1.79 -39.69
C SER A 15 -22.37 -1.65 -41.15
N GLY A 16 -21.75 -2.68 -41.70
CA GLY A 16 -21.23 -2.77 -43.07
C GLY A 16 -20.67 -4.18 -43.32
N GLN A 17 -19.97 -4.39 -44.45
CA GLN A 17 -19.27 -5.67 -44.69
C GLN A 17 -18.25 -6.03 -43.61
N LYS A 18 -17.70 -5.00 -42.95
CA LYS A 18 -16.91 -5.06 -41.72
C LYS A 18 -17.37 -3.94 -40.80
N VAL A 19 -17.61 -4.22 -39.53
CA VAL A 19 -18.00 -3.19 -38.57
C VAL A 19 -16.87 -2.17 -38.43
N MET A 20 -17.20 -0.90 -38.64
CA MET A 20 -16.29 0.21 -38.40
C MET A 20 -16.53 0.77 -37.01
N ALA A 21 -15.45 0.92 -36.25
CA ALA A 21 -15.51 1.44 -34.89
C ALA A 21 -14.63 2.67 -34.73
N LYS A 22 -15.19 3.75 -34.19
CA LYS A 22 -14.46 4.99 -33.86
C LYS A 22 -14.94 5.52 -32.51
N SER A 23 -14.00 6.10 -31.76
CA SER A 23 -14.31 6.82 -30.52
C SER A 23 -13.91 8.28 -30.64
N THR A 24 -14.88 9.16 -30.48
CA THR A 24 -14.67 10.61 -30.40
C THR A 24 -13.94 10.99 -29.10
N PRO A 25 -13.38 12.20 -29.00
CA PRO A 25 -12.82 12.69 -27.74
C PRO A 25 -13.82 12.70 -26.58
N GLU A 26 -15.09 12.99 -26.87
CA GLU A 26 -16.18 12.95 -25.88
C GLU A 26 -16.45 11.52 -25.39
N GLN A 27 -16.52 10.56 -26.31
CA GLN A 27 -16.67 9.14 -25.96
C GLN A 27 -15.49 8.63 -25.12
N GLN A 28 -14.25 9.06 -25.44
CA GLN A 28 -13.09 8.76 -24.61
C GLN A 28 -13.21 9.37 -23.21
N ARG A 29 -13.70 10.61 -23.11
CA ARG A 29 -13.98 11.25 -21.82
C ARG A 29 -15.02 10.47 -21.02
N ASN A 30 -16.05 9.91 -21.66
CA ASN A 30 -17.04 9.07 -20.98
C ASN A 30 -16.43 7.81 -20.38
N ILE A 31 -15.46 7.17 -21.08
CA ILE A 31 -14.68 6.06 -20.51
C ILE A 31 -13.95 6.51 -19.24
N TYR A 32 -13.30 7.67 -19.26
CA TYR A 32 -12.55 8.17 -18.09
C TYR A 32 -13.46 8.58 -16.93
N LEU A 33 -14.61 9.19 -17.22
CA LEU A 33 -15.60 9.50 -16.20
C LEU A 33 -16.18 8.23 -15.58
N TRP A 34 -16.40 7.18 -16.39
CA TRP A 34 -16.80 5.88 -15.88
C TRP A 34 -15.72 5.28 -14.97
N LEU A 35 -14.45 5.26 -15.40
CA LEU A 35 -13.32 4.80 -14.57
C LEU A 35 -13.24 5.55 -13.25
N LYS A 36 -13.41 6.88 -13.27
CA LYS A 36 -13.45 7.70 -12.05
C LYS A 36 -14.56 7.28 -11.10
N LYS A 37 -15.76 7.00 -11.64
CA LYS A 37 -16.89 6.48 -10.85
C LYS A 37 -16.61 5.10 -10.24
N GLN A 38 -15.79 4.28 -10.89
CA GLN A 38 -15.30 3.00 -10.34
C GLN A 38 -14.15 3.16 -9.33
N GLY A 39 -13.86 4.39 -8.91
CA GLY A 39 -12.83 4.72 -7.93
C GLY A 39 -11.42 4.83 -8.50
N PHE A 40 -11.22 4.63 -9.81
CA PHE A 40 -9.89 4.79 -10.40
C PHE A 40 -9.48 6.25 -10.50
N GLY A 41 -8.21 6.52 -10.26
CA GLY A 41 -7.65 7.86 -10.36
C GLY A 41 -6.15 7.86 -10.60
N GLN A 42 -5.63 9.07 -10.77
CA GLN A 42 -4.20 9.35 -10.75
C GLN A 42 -3.90 10.58 -9.90
N ALA A 43 -2.71 10.61 -9.31
CA ALA A 43 -2.22 11.72 -8.51
C ALA A 43 -0.73 11.93 -8.74
N LEU A 44 -0.21 13.09 -8.32
CA LEU A 44 1.21 13.37 -8.31
C LEU A 44 1.77 13.16 -6.90
N LEU A 45 2.67 12.19 -6.75
CA LEU A 45 3.36 11.91 -5.49
C LEU A 45 4.88 11.96 -5.72
N ASN A 46 5.58 12.84 -5.00
CA ASN A 46 7.04 13.03 -5.15
C ASN A 46 7.47 13.25 -6.62
N LYS A 47 6.74 14.09 -7.36
CA LYS A 47 6.93 14.37 -8.80
C LYS A 47 6.72 13.16 -9.72
N ARG A 48 6.14 12.07 -9.23
CA ARG A 48 5.79 10.88 -10.03
C ARG A 48 4.27 10.74 -10.10
N ASN A 49 3.76 10.38 -11.28
CA ASN A 49 2.36 10.03 -11.43
C ASN A 49 2.13 8.64 -10.84
N ILE A 50 1.25 8.54 -9.87
CA ILE A 50 0.77 7.29 -9.31
C ILE A 50 -0.65 7.01 -9.81
N PHE A 51 -1.00 5.73 -9.89
CA PHE A 51 -2.33 5.28 -10.23
C PHE A 51 -2.91 4.54 -9.04
N PHE A 52 -4.19 4.75 -8.76
CA PHE A 52 -4.85 4.15 -7.62
C PHE A 52 -6.29 3.79 -7.94
N GLN A 53 -6.87 2.96 -7.08
CA GLN A 53 -8.30 2.70 -7.03
C GLN A 53 -8.79 2.87 -5.59
N ILE A 54 -9.85 3.65 -5.41
CA ILE A 54 -10.57 3.73 -4.14
C ILE A 54 -11.60 2.61 -4.11
N LYS A 55 -11.49 1.71 -3.14
CA LYS A 55 -12.43 0.61 -2.94
C LYS A 55 -12.75 0.51 -1.45
N ASP A 56 -14.04 0.51 -1.12
CA ASP A 56 -14.54 0.44 0.26
C ASP A 56 -13.90 1.51 1.19
N GLY A 57 -13.65 2.70 0.64
CA GLY A 57 -12.99 3.81 1.34
C GLY A 57 -11.46 3.74 1.41
N ALA A 58 -10.85 2.60 1.06
CA ALA A 58 -9.39 2.43 1.06
C ALA A 58 -8.78 2.83 -0.30
N LEU A 59 -7.66 3.55 -0.25
CA LEU A 59 -6.90 3.91 -1.45
C LEU A 59 -5.82 2.87 -1.74
N LEU A 60 -5.99 2.11 -2.83
CA LEU A 60 -5.14 0.99 -3.21
C LEU A 60 -4.28 1.34 -4.43
N PRO A 61 -3.00 0.92 -4.48
CA PRO A 61 -2.19 1.03 -5.68
C PRO A 61 -2.83 0.30 -6.86
N SER A 62 -2.75 0.91 -8.05
CA SER A 62 -3.36 0.37 -9.25
C SER A 62 -2.50 0.68 -10.49
N SER A 63 -3.03 0.36 -11.67
CA SER A 63 -2.36 0.60 -12.93
C SER A 63 -3.35 0.89 -14.06
N VAL A 64 -2.84 1.43 -15.17
CA VAL A 64 -3.62 1.59 -16.40
C VAL A 64 -4.07 0.23 -16.96
N ILE A 65 -3.30 -0.84 -16.71
CA ILE A 65 -3.68 -2.20 -17.09
C ILE A 65 -4.90 -2.66 -16.28
N ALA A 66 -4.94 -2.39 -14.98
CA ALA A 66 -6.10 -2.70 -14.14
C ALA A 66 -7.35 -1.91 -14.58
N MET A 67 -7.19 -0.62 -14.91
CA MET A 67 -8.28 0.19 -15.49
C MET A 67 -8.81 -0.41 -16.81
N ARG A 68 -7.91 -0.89 -17.66
CA ARG A 68 -8.25 -1.55 -18.92
C ARG A 68 -9.05 -2.83 -18.70
N TYR A 69 -8.63 -3.69 -17.77
CA TYR A 69 -9.36 -4.91 -17.44
C TYR A 69 -10.72 -4.61 -16.81
N ALA A 70 -10.81 -3.63 -15.92
CA ALA A 70 -12.08 -3.21 -15.34
C ALA A 70 -13.05 -2.72 -16.43
N PHE A 71 -12.56 -1.95 -17.40
CA PHE A 71 -13.38 -1.50 -18.52
C PHE A 71 -13.78 -2.64 -19.45
N LEU A 72 -12.90 -3.61 -19.73
CA LEU A 72 -13.27 -4.81 -20.48
C LEU A 72 -14.39 -5.59 -19.78
N GLN A 73 -14.23 -5.87 -18.49
CA GLN A 73 -15.24 -6.57 -17.70
C GLN A 73 -16.59 -5.85 -17.77
N PHE A 74 -16.59 -4.52 -17.72
CA PHE A 74 -17.78 -3.70 -17.91
C PHE A 74 -18.43 -3.90 -19.28
N LEU A 75 -17.65 -3.91 -20.37
CA LEU A 75 -18.16 -4.18 -21.72
C LEU A 75 -18.69 -5.62 -21.86
N GLU A 76 -18.21 -6.57 -21.07
CA GLU A 76 -18.63 -7.98 -21.09
C GLU A 76 -19.88 -8.24 -20.24
N SER A 77 -20.01 -7.61 -19.07
CA SER A 77 -21.05 -7.92 -18.09
C SER A 77 -22.29 -7.03 -18.18
N GLU A 78 -22.14 -5.76 -18.57
CA GLU A 78 -23.26 -4.81 -18.49
C GLU A 78 -24.25 -4.96 -19.64
N ALA A 79 -25.52 -4.62 -19.36
CA ALA A 79 -26.57 -4.54 -20.36
C ALA A 79 -26.52 -3.18 -21.06
N PHE A 80 -26.17 -3.19 -22.34
CA PHE A 80 -26.17 -1.99 -23.18
C PHE A 80 -27.47 -1.86 -23.97
N ILE A 81 -27.90 -0.61 -24.16
CA ILE A 81 -29.04 -0.22 -24.99
C ILE A 81 -28.59 0.53 -26.24
N ASN A 82 -29.54 0.78 -27.16
CA ASN A 82 -29.32 1.52 -28.41
C ASN A 82 -28.21 0.92 -29.30
N TRP A 83 -28.22 -0.41 -29.44
CA TRP A 83 -27.35 -1.09 -30.40
C TRP A 83 -27.69 -0.65 -31.83
N PRO A 84 -26.70 -0.28 -32.65
CA PRO A 84 -26.91 -0.09 -34.07
C PRO A 84 -27.41 -1.39 -34.72
N GLU A 85 -28.24 -1.27 -35.75
CA GLU A 85 -28.77 -2.44 -36.46
C GLU A 85 -27.65 -3.32 -37.03
N GLY A 86 -27.71 -4.62 -36.77
CA GLY A 86 -26.70 -5.59 -37.22
C GLY A 86 -25.37 -5.57 -36.45
N VAL A 87 -25.25 -4.78 -35.38
CA VAL A 87 -24.06 -4.76 -34.51
C VAL A 87 -24.30 -5.59 -33.26
N SER A 88 -23.30 -6.38 -32.88
CA SER A 88 -23.33 -7.28 -31.74
C SER A 88 -22.33 -6.90 -30.65
N ARG A 89 -22.43 -7.54 -29.47
CA ARG A 89 -21.42 -7.41 -28.41
C ARG A 89 -20.03 -7.88 -28.87
N HIS A 90 -19.95 -8.86 -29.77
CA HIS A 90 -18.68 -9.31 -30.31
C HIS A 90 -17.93 -8.18 -31.00
N ASP A 91 -18.62 -7.36 -31.80
CA ASP A 91 -18.02 -6.22 -32.50
C ASP A 91 -17.51 -5.14 -31.54
N LEU A 92 -18.23 -4.91 -30.43
CA LEU A 92 -17.81 -4.02 -29.35
C LEU A 92 -16.52 -4.53 -28.68
N LEU A 93 -16.42 -5.82 -28.40
CA LEU A 93 -15.22 -6.41 -27.81
C LEU A 93 -14.05 -6.41 -28.80
N GLU A 94 -14.30 -6.69 -30.07
CA GLU A 94 -13.27 -6.60 -31.13
C GLU A 94 -12.70 -5.17 -31.20
N TRP A 95 -13.56 -4.14 -31.16
CA TRP A 95 -13.13 -2.74 -31.05
C TRP A 95 -12.22 -2.51 -29.85
N PHE A 96 -12.58 -3.03 -28.68
CA PHE A 96 -11.77 -2.87 -27.47
C PHE A 96 -10.37 -3.48 -27.64
N TYR A 97 -10.28 -4.69 -28.19
CA TYR A 97 -8.99 -5.35 -28.42
C TYR A 97 -8.15 -4.61 -29.47
N ASN A 98 -8.77 -4.15 -30.54
CA ASN A 98 -8.12 -3.43 -31.63
C ASN A 98 -7.64 -2.01 -31.24
N THR A 99 -8.36 -1.32 -30.36
CA THR A 99 -8.06 0.09 -30.01
C THR A 99 -7.44 0.28 -28.64
N SER A 100 -7.53 -0.73 -27.76
CA SER A 100 -6.94 -0.79 -26.42
C SER A 100 -7.24 0.43 -25.53
N PRO A 101 -8.50 0.82 -25.31
CA PRO A 101 -8.84 1.87 -24.35
C PRO A 101 -8.60 1.38 -22.89
N PRO A 102 -8.34 2.28 -21.93
CA PRO A 102 -8.18 3.73 -22.06
C PRO A 102 -6.82 4.16 -22.63
N LYS A 103 -6.76 5.30 -23.33
CA LYS A 103 -5.52 5.89 -23.87
C LYS A 103 -4.98 6.98 -22.93
N ARG A 104 -3.66 7.04 -22.71
CA ARG A 104 -3.01 8.04 -21.84
C ARG A 104 -2.83 9.40 -22.52
N ASN A 105 -3.92 10.06 -22.85
CA ASN A 105 -3.93 11.41 -23.44
C ASN A 105 -4.24 12.51 -22.40
N GLU A 106 -4.31 13.78 -22.83
CA GLU A 106 -4.59 14.91 -21.93
C GLU A 106 -5.98 14.80 -21.28
N ALA A 107 -6.99 14.29 -22.00
CA ALA A 107 -8.31 14.05 -21.43
C ALA A 107 -8.28 12.97 -20.32
N PHE A 108 -7.44 11.94 -20.45
CA PHE A 108 -7.21 10.94 -19.42
C PHE A 108 -6.58 11.57 -18.16
N LYS A 109 -5.58 12.43 -18.35
CA LYS A 109 -4.95 13.19 -17.26
C LYS A 109 -5.97 14.07 -16.53
N ALA A 110 -6.65 14.94 -17.26
CA ALA A 110 -7.60 15.88 -16.70
C ALA A 110 -8.79 15.20 -16.00
N SER A 111 -9.29 14.09 -16.54
CA SER A 111 -10.47 13.42 -16.00
C SER A 111 -10.17 12.63 -14.72
N LEU A 112 -9.04 11.92 -14.70
CA LEU A 112 -8.68 11.01 -13.60
C LEU A 112 -7.83 11.65 -12.52
N PHE A 113 -7.28 12.86 -12.74
CA PHE A 113 -6.50 13.55 -11.72
C PHE A 113 -7.36 13.83 -10.49
N THR A 114 -6.78 13.54 -9.32
CA THR A 114 -7.37 13.78 -8.00
C THR A 114 -6.25 14.15 -7.04
N GLU A 115 -6.43 15.22 -6.28
CA GLU A 115 -5.53 15.56 -5.18
C GLU A 115 -5.78 14.62 -4.01
N LEU A 116 -4.71 14.08 -3.43
CA LEU A 116 -4.79 13.16 -2.29
C LEU A 116 -4.57 13.90 -0.99
N THR A 117 -5.37 13.57 0.02
CA THR A 117 -5.16 13.99 1.40
C THR A 117 -3.92 13.33 2.00
N GLY A 118 -3.40 13.86 3.11
CA GLY A 118 -2.26 13.26 3.82
C GLY A 118 -2.52 11.81 4.25
N GLU A 119 -3.75 11.51 4.69
CA GLU A 119 -4.17 10.14 5.06
C GLU A 119 -4.17 9.20 3.85
N GLN A 120 -4.70 9.64 2.71
CA GLN A 120 -4.67 8.86 1.46
C GLN A 120 -3.25 8.61 0.96
N ILE A 121 -2.36 9.60 1.06
CA ILE A 121 -0.94 9.44 0.72
C ILE A 121 -0.30 8.41 1.66
N HIS A 122 -0.60 8.46 2.95
CA HIS A 122 -0.13 7.48 3.91
C HIS A 122 -0.60 6.07 3.56
N GLN A 123 -1.91 5.87 3.32
CA GLN A 123 -2.47 4.58 2.90
C GLN A 123 -1.81 4.04 1.63
N TYR A 124 -1.66 4.88 0.60
CA TYR A 124 -0.98 4.48 -0.64
C TYR A 124 0.43 3.98 -0.38
N LYS A 125 1.24 4.75 0.37
CA LYS A 125 2.63 4.40 0.67
C LYS A 125 2.72 3.16 1.54
N MET A 126 1.80 2.98 2.49
CA MET A 126 1.72 1.75 3.29
C MET A 126 1.50 0.52 2.42
N ALA A 127 0.78 0.63 1.31
CA ALA A 127 0.57 -0.47 0.37
C ALA A 127 1.76 -0.67 -0.60
N ASP A 128 2.23 0.41 -1.23
CA ASP A 128 3.16 0.36 -2.38
C ASP A 128 4.65 0.46 -2.01
N ASP A 129 4.98 1.20 -0.94
CA ASP A 129 6.36 1.53 -0.59
C ASP A 129 6.81 0.73 0.64
N ALA A 130 7.53 -0.37 0.38
CA ALA A 130 8.04 -1.25 1.42
C ALA A 130 8.97 -0.54 2.43
N CYS A 131 9.80 0.40 1.96
CA CYS A 131 10.70 1.16 2.81
C CYS A 131 9.93 2.11 3.73
N TYR A 132 8.90 2.78 3.19
CA TYR A 132 8.02 3.64 3.98
C TYR A 132 7.27 2.83 5.04
N ARG A 133 6.62 1.73 4.64
CA ARG A 133 5.88 0.84 5.55
C ARG A 133 6.77 0.32 6.67
N HIS A 134 7.97 -0.12 6.33
CA HIS A 134 8.96 -0.59 7.30
C HIS A 134 9.33 0.50 8.32
N ARG A 135 9.71 1.68 7.84
CA ARG A 135 10.05 2.82 8.71
C ARG A 135 8.88 3.21 9.62
N TRP A 136 7.67 3.23 9.08
CA TRP A 136 6.49 3.53 9.87
C TRP A 136 6.29 2.51 11.01
N HIS A 137 6.47 1.21 10.77
CA HIS A 137 6.41 0.19 11.83
C HIS A 137 7.50 0.37 12.91
N ILE A 138 8.73 0.70 12.49
CA ILE A 138 9.84 1.01 13.42
C ILE A 138 9.46 2.21 14.31
N ASP A 139 8.96 3.29 13.70
CA ASP A 139 8.56 4.50 14.43
C ASP A 139 7.39 4.22 15.39
N GLN A 140 6.41 3.41 14.98
CA GLN A 140 5.31 2.99 15.86
C GLN A 140 5.82 2.20 17.06
N LEU A 141 6.71 1.22 16.85
CA LEU A 141 7.26 0.42 17.94
C LEU A 141 8.08 1.28 18.91
N VAL A 142 8.95 2.16 18.41
CA VAL A 142 9.71 3.10 19.26
C VAL A 142 8.76 4.00 20.06
N SER A 143 7.70 4.52 19.43
CA SER A 143 6.69 5.33 20.11
C SER A 143 6.02 4.54 21.24
N GLN A 144 5.66 3.28 21.01
CA GLN A 144 5.04 2.42 22.02
C GLN A 144 6.00 2.04 23.15
N LEU A 145 7.26 1.71 22.85
CA LEU A 145 8.28 1.43 23.86
C LEU A 145 8.45 2.64 24.81
N ASN A 146 8.47 3.86 24.26
CA ASN A 146 8.52 5.07 25.07
C ASN A 146 7.26 5.22 25.95
N LYS A 147 6.06 4.97 25.41
CA LYS A 147 4.80 5.01 26.17
C LYS A 147 4.75 3.97 27.29
N TRP A 148 5.29 2.77 27.06
CA TRP A 148 5.39 1.72 28.07
C TRP A 148 6.51 1.95 29.10
N GLY A 149 7.23 3.07 29.01
CA GLY A 149 8.25 3.46 29.97
C GLY A 149 9.57 2.71 29.81
N PHE A 150 9.88 2.20 28.62
CA PHE A 150 11.20 1.64 28.34
C PHE A 150 12.24 2.75 28.36
N ARG A 151 13.40 2.44 28.95
CA ARG A 151 14.57 3.31 28.95
C ARG A 151 15.47 2.95 27.77
N LYS A 152 16.26 3.92 27.32
CA LYS A 152 17.13 3.77 26.16
C LYS A 152 18.61 3.78 26.57
N ARG A 153 19.43 2.95 25.94
CA ARG A 153 20.90 2.96 26.03
C ARG A 153 21.54 2.41 24.76
N ILE A 154 22.79 2.74 24.49
CA ILE A 154 23.58 2.12 23.41
C ILE A 154 24.25 0.84 23.90
N ASP A 155 24.28 -0.17 23.04
CA ASP A 155 25.03 -1.41 23.25
C ASP A 155 26.54 -1.20 22.99
N GLU A 156 27.23 -0.58 23.94
CA GLU A 156 28.66 -0.27 23.89
C GLU A 156 29.54 -1.52 23.75
N LYS A 157 29.06 -2.68 24.22
CA LYS A 157 29.77 -3.97 24.10
C LYS A 157 29.35 -4.82 22.92
N SER A 158 28.40 -4.36 22.09
CA SER A 158 27.89 -5.15 20.96
C SER A 158 27.36 -6.52 21.40
N THR A 159 26.76 -6.56 22.57
CA THR A 159 26.22 -7.76 23.24
C THR A 159 25.08 -8.40 22.43
N PHE A 160 24.23 -7.56 21.86
CA PHE A 160 23.10 -7.91 21.01
C PHE A 160 23.44 -7.59 19.56
N SER A 161 23.89 -6.35 19.30
CA SER A 161 24.33 -5.91 17.98
C SER A 161 25.25 -4.69 18.12
N LYS A 162 26.20 -4.56 17.20
CA LYS A 162 27.20 -3.48 17.24
C LYS A 162 26.54 -2.10 17.24
N ASN A 163 26.81 -1.31 18.28
CA ASN A 163 26.29 0.05 18.49
C ASN A 163 24.75 0.16 18.43
N ALA A 164 24.03 -0.93 18.69
CA ALA A 164 22.59 -0.92 18.60
C ALA A 164 21.94 -0.09 19.72
N GLU A 165 20.78 0.48 19.43
CA GLU A 165 19.96 1.12 20.45
C GLU A 165 19.15 0.04 21.18
N LEU A 166 19.36 -0.02 22.50
CA LEU A 166 18.63 -0.91 23.39
C LEU A 166 17.52 -0.13 24.07
N TYR A 167 16.30 -0.67 23.98
CA TYR A 167 15.15 -0.22 24.75
C TYR A 167 14.88 -1.29 25.80
N TYR A 168 14.98 -0.96 27.08
CA TYR A 168 14.86 -1.94 28.16
C TYR A 168 13.90 -1.50 29.26
N LYS A 169 13.26 -2.48 29.89
CA LYS A 169 12.41 -2.28 31.07
C LYS A 169 12.61 -3.44 32.04
N GLN A 170 12.74 -3.12 33.31
CA GLN A 170 12.76 -4.14 34.36
C GLN A 170 11.35 -4.72 34.51
N ILE A 171 11.23 -6.04 34.43
CA ILE A 171 9.94 -6.73 34.59
C ILE A 171 9.83 -7.44 35.94
N GLU A 172 10.95 -7.93 36.46
CA GLU A 172 11.07 -8.52 37.80
C GLU A 172 12.47 -8.21 38.37
N LYS A 173 12.72 -8.55 39.64
CA LYS A 173 14.03 -8.32 40.27
C LYS A 173 15.14 -9.04 39.48
N GLY A 174 16.01 -8.26 38.86
CA GLY A 174 17.13 -8.77 38.07
C GLY A 174 16.76 -9.33 36.70
N GLN A 175 15.51 -9.16 36.22
CA GLN A 175 15.04 -9.61 34.91
C GLN A 175 14.57 -8.43 34.08
N TYR A 176 15.06 -8.36 32.83
CA TYR A 176 14.81 -7.24 31.94
C TYR A 176 14.30 -7.73 30.60
N LEU A 177 13.27 -7.05 30.11
CA LEU A 177 12.83 -7.15 28.73
C LEU A 177 13.60 -6.15 27.89
N ILE A 178 14.28 -6.61 26.85
CA ILE A 178 15.18 -5.78 26.03
C ILE A 178 14.78 -5.90 24.56
N PHE A 179 14.54 -4.76 23.93
CA PHE A 179 14.38 -4.61 22.49
C PHE A 179 15.67 -4.04 21.90
N ASN A 180 16.31 -4.82 21.04
CA ASN A 180 17.54 -4.46 20.35
C ASN A 180 17.21 -3.93 18.95
N HIS A 181 17.43 -2.64 18.68
CA HIS A 181 17.28 -2.04 17.35
C HIS A 181 18.55 -2.29 16.52
N PHE A 182 18.61 -3.43 15.85
CA PHE A 182 19.76 -3.79 15.02
C PHE A 182 19.77 -3.01 13.70
N ASN A 183 20.97 -2.83 13.11
CA ASN A 183 21.20 -2.23 11.80
C ASN A 183 20.58 -0.83 11.57
N LYS A 184 20.24 -0.07 12.61
CA LYS A 184 19.59 1.25 12.51
C LYS A 184 20.27 2.23 11.54
N GLU A 185 21.60 2.18 11.47
CA GLU A 185 22.39 3.08 10.60
C GLU A 185 22.44 2.63 9.13
N LEU A 186 21.94 1.43 8.80
CA LEU A 186 21.87 0.94 7.43
C LEU A 186 20.64 1.53 6.73
N ALA A 187 20.84 1.99 5.49
CA ALA A 187 19.75 2.51 4.68
C ALA A 187 18.78 1.40 4.24
N GLY A 188 17.50 1.75 4.14
CA GLY A 188 16.46 0.87 3.59
C GLY A 188 15.65 0.16 4.68
N SER A 189 15.39 -1.13 4.48
CA SER A 189 14.56 -1.98 5.36
C SER A 189 15.35 -3.10 6.04
N ALA A 190 16.64 -2.86 6.30
CA ALA A 190 17.55 -3.83 6.90
C ALA A 190 17.63 -3.75 8.43
N ASP A 191 17.02 -2.72 9.02
CA ASP A 191 16.89 -2.55 10.47
C ASP A 191 15.64 -3.23 11.02
N GLY A 192 15.60 -3.43 12.33
CA GLY A 192 14.52 -4.13 12.98
C GLY A 192 14.74 -4.27 14.47
N PHE A 193 13.83 -4.96 15.13
CA PHE A 193 13.93 -5.22 16.56
C PHE A 193 13.99 -6.70 16.85
N ASP A 194 14.88 -7.08 17.75
CA ASP A 194 14.80 -8.38 18.43
C ASP A 194 14.39 -8.16 19.88
N CYS A 195 13.60 -9.08 20.42
CA CYS A 195 13.09 -9.02 21.79
C CYS A 195 13.67 -10.16 22.63
N TRP A 196 14.24 -9.79 23.78
CA TRP A 196 15.00 -10.67 24.65
C TRP A 196 14.54 -10.56 26.10
N LEU A 197 14.50 -11.68 26.80
CA LEU A 197 14.41 -11.72 28.25
C LEU A 197 15.79 -12.05 28.81
N VAL A 198 16.36 -11.12 29.56
CA VAL A 198 17.76 -11.23 30.00
C VAL A 198 17.91 -10.90 31.47
N PRO A 199 18.61 -11.74 32.24
CA PRO A 199 18.96 -11.38 33.61
C PRO A 199 20.09 -10.35 33.62
N PHE A 200 20.01 -9.34 34.49
CA PHE A 200 21.11 -8.44 34.82
C PHE A 200 21.09 -8.15 36.32
N ARG A 201 22.26 -7.93 36.95
CA ARG A 201 22.32 -7.62 38.39
C ARG A 201 21.80 -6.21 38.67
N SER A 202 21.97 -5.31 37.72
CA SER A 202 21.49 -3.93 37.79
C SER A 202 21.32 -3.31 36.40
N GLU A 203 20.51 -2.26 36.30
CA GLU A 203 20.34 -1.47 35.07
C GLU A 203 21.66 -0.91 34.51
N SER A 204 22.67 -0.67 35.38
CA SER A 204 23.97 -0.15 34.96
C SER A 204 24.76 -1.13 34.10
N GLU A 205 24.44 -2.43 34.13
CA GLU A 205 25.12 -3.46 33.34
C GLU A 205 24.63 -3.51 31.89
N ILE A 206 23.38 -3.14 31.63
CA ILE A 206 22.74 -3.25 30.31
C ILE A 206 23.54 -2.45 29.27
N GLY A 207 23.96 -3.10 28.19
CA GLY A 207 24.78 -2.52 27.11
C GLY A 207 26.27 -2.35 27.42
N ARG A 208 26.71 -2.62 28.66
CA ARG A 208 28.10 -2.40 29.13
C ARG A 208 28.83 -3.67 29.52
N VAL A 209 28.10 -4.75 29.77
CA VAL A 209 28.64 -6.09 30.00
C VAL A 209 28.06 -7.03 28.96
N MET A 210 28.82 -8.07 28.61
CA MET A 210 28.30 -9.16 27.79
C MET A 210 27.08 -9.79 28.48
N LYS A 211 26.05 -10.10 27.70
CA LYS A 211 24.81 -10.68 28.23
C LYS A 211 25.12 -12.00 28.92
N PRO A 212 24.53 -12.26 30.10
CA PRO A 212 24.40 -13.63 30.59
C PRO A 212 23.58 -14.47 29.60
N GLU A 213 23.43 -15.77 29.87
CA GLU A 213 22.53 -16.63 29.08
C GLU A 213 21.17 -15.95 28.89
N ALA A 214 20.93 -15.51 27.66
CA ALA A 214 19.74 -14.76 27.29
C ALA A 214 18.72 -15.74 26.73
N LYS A 215 17.45 -15.52 27.08
CA LYS A 215 16.35 -16.23 26.45
C LYS A 215 15.76 -15.35 25.37
N ASP A 216 15.99 -15.75 24.12
CA ASP A 216 15.35 -15.16 22.95
C ASP A 216 13.83 -15.29 23.12
N ILE A 217 13.12 -14.17 23.10
CA ILE A 217 11.66 -14.19 23.05
C ILE A 217 11.24 -14.22 21.59
N ARG A 218 11.79 -13.31 20.77
CA ARG A 218 11.39 -13.17 19.36
C ARG A 218 12.44 -12.42 18.54
N LEU A 219 12.87 -13.01 17.44
CA LEU A 219 13.66 -12.31 16.41
C LEU A 219 12.73 -11.58 15.44
N SER A 220 13.18 -10.42 14.93
CA SER A 220 12.41 -9.59 14.00
C SER A 220 11.00 -9.28 14.51
N PHE A 221 10.93 -8.82 15.76
CA PHE A 221 9.72 -8.42 16.47
C PHE A 221 8.93 -7.38 15.68
N GLN A 222 7.64 -7.62 15.53
CA GLN A 222 6.69 -6.72 14.91
C GLN A 222 5.52 -6.49 15.86
N LEU A 223 5.20 -5.23 16.11
CA LEU A 223 4.19 -4.83 17.09
C LEU A 223 2.85 -5.56 16.87
N ASP A 224 2.26 -5.45 15.69
CA ASP A 224 0.93 -6.00 15.40
C ASP A 224 0.86 -7.53 15.47
N ARG A 225 2.00 -8.21 15.28
CA ARG A 225 2.09 -9.68 15.26
C ARG A 225 2.45 -10.27 16.62
N ASP A 226 3.39 -9.63 17.33
CA ASP A 226 4.10 -10.22 18.45
C ASP A 226 3.75 -9.56 19.80
N ILE A 227 2.86 -8.56 19.83
CA ILE A 227 2.49 -7.83 21.05
C ILE A 227 2.04 -8.75 22.18
N GLU A 228 1.27 -9.80 21.88
CA GLU A 228 0.75 -10.70 22.90
C GLU A 228 1.86 -11.40 23.70
N LEU A 229 3.02 -11.67 23.07
CA LEU A 229 4.18 -12.31 23.71
C LEU A 229 4.75 -11.48 24.86
N VAL A 230 4.56 -10.16 24.80
CA VAL A 230 5.18 -9.20 25.72
C VAL A 230 4.15 -8.38 26.50
N SER A 231 2.88 -8.39 26.09
CA SER A 231 1.78 -7.62 26.67
C SER A 231 1.65 -7.76 28.19
N LYS A 232 1.88 -8.95 28.73
CA LYS A 232 1.81 -9.22 30.17
C LYS A 232 2.88 -8.50 31.02
N TYR A 233 3.85 -7.84 30.39
CA TYR A 233 4.96 -7.17 31.07
C TYR A 233 4.83 -5.64 31.12
N PHE A 234 3.72 -5.07 30.66
CA PHE A 234 3.51 -3.62 30.67
C PHE A 234 2.07 -3.19 30.87
#